data_AF-A0A4P6DB21-F1
#
_entry.id   AF-A0A4P6DB21-F1
#
_cell.length_a   1.000
_cell.length_b   1.000
_cell.length_c   1.000
_cell.angle_alpha   90.00
_cell.angle_beta   90.00
_cell.angle_gamma   90.00
#
_symmetry.space_group_name_H-M   'P 1'
#
loop_
_entity.id
_entity.type
_entity.pdbx_description
1 polymer ?
#
loop_
_entity_poly.entity_id
_entity_poly.type
_entity_poly.pdbx_seq_one_letter_code
_entity_poly.pdbx_strand_id
1 'polypeptide(L)'
;DDKGIVSWEWTKSPSDSDKAVDMQNTHTPYVQLSHLEEGMYTFVLKVTDDSGQSSSSDVHVFVKPPTNKPPSANAGSNITIALPQTYILLNGSQSSDDISIDKWDWECVSGPRKVVFLNSNTSVANATGLTKGEYLFKLTVTDGDENSASDTVAVTVTQNKNQRPKANAGGDQTLTLPVGVLIVNGSLSTDDLGISRWQWTRELTSLAMGTIIDHSDTSPVLMVTNVVAGKYEFRLRVTDDQGEWDEDKVSIILKQDSELLNLVELTLNIDVGKLTQAQRDSVLLKLGMLLRDASQLVVRDLRSDNSGRAKLVFYVTSPSGSVPGPQVVTTLKHKLAQDSFLLQMSVVDIRTTVCQNNCSGHGVCDQETRVCYCESFWMPDLFKKYMGDGDSNCGWSILYVTIALLSLTVIVGSAIWGLVCLFSRLCRWRHTSNDKTKYALLESTEQIRLPMDKVILSDSDTDSDVLFENRHGKTNGTKSSRNGYKSDRRIKT
;
A
#
# COMPACT_ATOMS: atom_id res chain seq x y z
N ASP A 1 -92.94 57.56 -31.61
CA ASP A 1 -93.03 59.00 -31.86
C ASP A 1 -93.45 59.24 -33.30
N ASP A 2 -94.14 60.35 -33.58
CA ASP A 2 -94.70 60.65 -34.92
C ASP A 2 -93.90 61.70 -35.72
N LYS A 3 -92.85 62.30 -35.14
CA LYS A 3 -91.99 63.30 -35.81
C LYS A 3 -90.50 62.96 -35.83
N GLY A 4 -90.01 62.27 -34.80
CA GLY A 4 -88.61 61.91 -34.60
C GLY A 4 -88.12 62.29 -33.20
N ILE A 5 -87.44 61.35 -32.52
CA ILE A 5 -86.71 61.64 -31.28
C ILE A 5 -85.46 62.45 -31.65
N VAL A 6 -85.32 63.64 -31.03
CA VAL A 6 -84.23 64.58 -31.32
C VAL A 6 -83.12 64.50 -30.26
N SER A 7 -83.45 64.13 -29.02
CA SER A 7 -82.44 63.94 -27.98
C SER A 7 -82.71 62.76 -27.05
N TRP A 8 -81.60 62.21 -26.55
CA TRP A 8 -81.54 61.23 -25.47
C TRP A 8 -80.76 61.86 -24.30
N GLU A 9 -81.13 61.47 -23.09
CA GLU A 9 -80.48 61.90 -21.85
C GLU A 9 -80.49 60.73 -20.87
N TRP A 10 -79.36 60.04 -20.76
CA TRP A 10 -79.12 58.99 -19.78
C TRP A 10 -78.58 59.60 -18.49
N THR A 11 -79.35 59.45 -17.42
CA THR A 11 -78.93 59.81 -16.06
C THR A 11 -78.94 58.57 -15.17
N LYS A 12 -78.27 58.66 -14.03
CA LYS A 12 -78.30 57.65 -12.98
C LYS A 12 -79.41 58.00 -11.99
N SER A 13 -80.15 57.01 -11.48
CA SER A 13 -81.20 57.26 -10.50
C SER A 13 -80.63 57.94 -9.25
N PRO A 14 -81.33 58.95 -8.66
CA PRO A 14 -80.95 59.53 -7.38
C PRO A 14 -80.86 58.49 -6.24
N SER A 15 -81.58 57.36 -6.34
CA SER A 15 -81.53 56.27 -5.35
C SER A 15 -80.18 55.52 -5.31
N ASP A 16 -79.39 55.62 -6.38
CA ASP A 16 -78.13 54.89 -6.54
C ASP A 16 -76.91 55.83 -6.53
N SER A 17 -77.10 57.13 -6.28
CA SER A 17 -76.12 58.21 -6.51
C SER A 17 -74.69 57.87 -6.10
N ASP A 18 -74.53 57.27 -4.93
CA ASP A 18 -73.26 57.10 -4.24
C ASP A 18 -72.35 55.99 -4.82
N LYS A 19 -72.91 55.07 -5.63
CA LYS A 19 -72.15 53.97 -6.27
C LYS A 19 -71.19 54.48 -7.36
N ALA A 20 -69.99 53.91 -7.48
CA ALA A 20 -69.15 54.18 -8.65
C ALA A 20 -69.80 53.62 -9.94
N VAL A 21 -69.73 54.37 -11.04
CA VAL A 21 -69.96 53.91 -12.43
C VAL A 21 -69.51 54.99 -13.41
N ASP A 22 -68.72 54.63 -14.40
CA ASP A 22 -68.42 55.50 -15.54
C ASP A 22 -69.53 55.39 -16.59
N MET A 23 -70.07 56.53 -17.02
CA MET A 23 -71.10 56.61 -18.06
C MET A 23 -70.58 57.38 -19.29
N GLN A 24 -70.60 56.73 -20.46
CA GLN A 24 -70.20 57.33 -21.74
C GLN A 24 -71.38 57.28 -22.74
N ASN A 25 -71.34 58.17 -23.75
CA ASN A 25 -72.39 58.30 -24.79
C ASN A 25 -73.81 58.61 -24.25
N THR A 26 -73.89 59.31 -23.11
CA THR A 26 -75.14 59.62 -22.38
C THR A 26 -76.18 60.44 -23.15
N HIS A 27 -75.82 61.02 -24.29
CA HIS A 27 -76.74 61.76 -25.17
C HIS A 27 -77.10 61.04 -26.48
N THR A 28 -76.85 59.72 -26.56
CA THR A 28 -77.15 58.89 -27.72
C THR A 28 -78.18 57.80 -27.34
N PRO A 29 -78.82 57.11 -28.30
CA PRO A 29 -79.71 55.97 -28.00
C PRO A 29 -79.02 54.80 -27.26
N TYR A 30 -77.69 54.79 -27.16
CA TYR A 30 -76.92 53.76 -26.44
C TYR A 30 -76.01 54.41 -25.39
N VAL A 31 -76.14 54.00 -24.14
CA VAL A 31 -75.18 54.33 -23.08
C VAL A 31 -74.13 53.21 -22.95
N GLN A 32 -72.87 53.59 -22.78
CA GLN A 32 -71.79 52.66 -22.44
C GLN A 32 -71.44 52.84 -20.96
N LEU A 33 -71.40 51.74 -20.21
CA LEU A 33 -71.15 51.72 -18.78
C LEU A 33 -69.85 50.93 -18.50
N SER A 34 -69.00 51.45 -17.63
CA SER A 34 -67.76 50.77 -17.19
C SER A 34 -67.50 50.98 -15.69
N HIS A 35 -66.65 50.12 -15.11
CA HIS A 35 -66.31 50.12 -13.68
C HIS A 35 -67.56 50.10 -12.76
N LEU A 36 -68.50 49.20 -13.04
CA LEU A 36 -69.59 48.90 -12.13
C LEU A 36 -69.11 47.90 -11.06
N GLU A 37 -69.53 48.11 -9.82
CA GLU A 37 -69.35 47.19 -8.70
C GLU A 37 -70.52 46.19 -8.63
N GLU A 38 -70.48 45.24 -7.71
CA GLU A 38 -71.55 44.25 -7.55
C GLU A 38 -72.85 44.87 -7.03
N GLY A 39 -74.00 44.39 -7.55
CA GLY A 39 -75.32 44.77 -7.08
C GLY A 39 -76.24 45.35 -8.17
N MET A 40 -77.33 45.98 -7.73
CA MET A 40 -78.34 46.57 -8.61
C MET A 40 -78.05 48.06 -8.83
N TYR A 41 -78.17 48.52 -10.08
CA TYR A 41 -78.10 49.92 -10.50
C TYR A 41 -79.38 50.27 -11.27
N THR A 42 -79.93 51.46 -11.03
CA THR A 42 -81.04 52.01 -11.82
C THR A 42 -80.58 53.22 -12.63
N PHE A 43 -80.76 53.16 -13.95
CA PHE A 43 -80.49 54.26 -14.87
C PHE A 43 -81.81 54.77 -15.44
N VAL A 44 -81.93 56.09 -15.62
CA VAL A 44 -83.11 56.74 -16.16
C VAL A 44 -82.78 57.24 -17.56
N LEU A 45 -83.42 56.65 -18.57
CA LEU A 45 -83.41 57.18 -19.94
C LEU A 45 -84.56 58.19 -20.08
N LYS A 46 -84.23 59.43 -20.41
CA LYS A 46 -85.17 60.43 -20.88
C LYS A 46 -84.99 60.65 -22.39
N VAL A 47 -86.08 60.71 -23.13
CA VAL A 47 -86.11 61.01 -24.58
C VAL A 47 -86.97 62.24 -24.84
N THR A 48 -86.61 63.04 -25.84
CA THR A 48 -87.36 64.26 -26.24
C THR A 48 -87.64 64.25 -27.74
N ASP A 49 -88.85 64.61 -28.14
CA ASP A 49 -89.27 64.73 -29.55
C ASP A 49 -88.96 66.12 -30.14
N ASP A 50 -89.15 66.26 -31.46
CA ASP A 50 -89.01 67.53 -32.20
C ASP A 50 -90.07 68.60 -31.82
N SER A 51 -91.02 68.28 -30.95
CA SER A 51 -92.02 69.21 -30.39
C SER A 51 -91.74 69.59 -28.93
N GLY A 52 -90.61 69.16 -28.36
CA GLY A 52 -90.20 69.45 -26.98
C GLY A 52 -90.93 68.62 -25.92
N GLN A 53 -91.74 67.62 -26.30
CA GLN A 53 -92.33 66.67 -25.37
C GLN A 53 -91.25 65.67 -24.92
N SER A 54 -91.22 65.32 -23.64
CA SER A 54 -90.27 64.30 -23.14
C SER A 54 -90.95 63.23 -22.31
N SER A 55 -90.35 62.05 -22.31
CA SER A 55 -90.78 60.88 -21.52
C SER A 55 -89.54 60.19 -20.94
N SER A 56 -89.71 59.58 -19.76
CA SER A 56 -88.63 58.90 -19.02
C SER A 56 -88.99 57.46 -18.70
N SER A 57 -88.02 56.56 -18.79
CA SER A 57 -88.13 55.15 -18.39
C SER A 57 -86.91 54.71 -17.61
N ASP A 58 -87.14 53.93 -16.57
CA ASP A 58 -86.09 53.33 -15.75
C ASP A 58 -85.57 52.03 -16.38
N VAL A 59 -84.29 51.75 -16.18
CA VAL A 59 -83.58 50.56 -16.63
C VAL A 59 -82.76 50.02 -15.46
N HIS A 60 -83.11 48.82 -14.97
CA HIS A 60 -82.39 48.16 -13.90
C HIS A 60 -81.32 47.23 -14.46
N VAL A 61 -80.07 47.42 -14.03
CA VAL A 61 -78.92 46.56 -14.34
C VAL A 61 -78.50 45.85 -13.06
N PHE A 62 -78.38 44.52 -13.10
CA PHE A 62 -77.90 43.72 -11.96
C PHE A 62 -76.54 43.10 -12.28
N VAL A 63 -75.49 43.65 -11.67
CA VAL A 63 -74.14 43.13 -11.72
C VAL A 63 -74.02 41.99 -10.72
N LYS A 64 -73.73 40.80 -11.21
CA LYS A 64 -73.52 39.59 -10.39
C LYS A 64 -72.04 39.50 -9.96
N PRO A 65 -71.74 38.86 -8.82
CA PRO A 65 -70.39 38.43 -8.51
C PRO A 65 -69.81 37.53 -9.61
N PRO A 66 -68.48 37.49 -9.77
CA PRO A 66 -67.82 36.51 -10.62
C PRO A 66 -68.20 35.09 -10.15
N THR A 67 -68.53 34.22 -11.09
CA THR A 67 -68.87 32.82 -10.80
C THR A 67 -67.63 31.96 -10.95
N ASN A 68 -66.81 31.93 -9.90
CA ASN A 68 -65.66 31.03 -9.79
C ASN A 68 -66.10 29.55 -9.87
N LYS A 69 -65.19 28.65 -10.24
CA LYS A 69 -65.39 27.20 -10.33
C LYS A 69 -64.20 26.47 -9.70
N PRO A 70 -64.36 25.21 -9.27
CA PRO A 70 -63.23 24.43 -8.80
C PRO A 70 -62.13 24.26 -9.88
N PRO A 71 -60.84 24.31 -9.51
CA PRO A 71 -59.73 24.15 -10.44
C PRO A 71 -59.71 22.78 -11.11
N SER A 72 -59.01 22.67 -12.24
CA SER A 72 -58.74 21.41 -12.94
C SER A 72 -57.32 20.94 -12.63
N ALA A 73 -57.19 19.93 -11.77
CA ALA A 73 -55.92 19.24 -11.51
C ALA A 73 -55.43 18.46 -12.74
N ASN A 74 -54.12 18.41 -12.95
CA ASN A 74 -53.45 17.58 -13.95
C ASN A 74 -52.07 17.18 -13.41
N ALA A 75 -51.91 15.91 -13.04
CA ALA A 75 -50.68 15.36 -12.46
C ALA A 75 -49.66 14.89 -13.52
N GLY A 76 -50.04 14.95 -14.81
CA GLY A 76 -49.25 14.47 -15.95
C GLY A 76 -49.41 12.97 -16.24
N SER A 77 -48.87 12.55 -17.38
CA SER A 77 -48.91 11.15 -17.83
C SER A 77 -48.07 10.22 -16.96
N ASN A 78 -48.52 8.96 -16.83
CA ASN A 78 -47.77 7.90 -16.15
C ASN A 78 -46.32 7.77 -16.65
N ILE A 79 -45.40 7.54 -15.71
CA ILE A 79 -43.95 7.55 -15.95
C ILE A 79 -43.38 6.15 -15.69
N THR A 80 -42.42 5.72 -16.51
CA THR A 80 -41.59 4.53 -16.22
C THR A 80 -40.13 4.95 -16.12
N ILE A 81 -39.45 4.54 -15.04
CA ILE A 81 -38.01 4.72 -14.86
C ILE A 81 -37.34 3.36 -14.60
N ALA A 82 -36.01 3.30 -14.67
CA ALA A 82 -35.22 2.13 -14.34
C ALA A 82 -34.14 2.47 -13.31
N LEU A 83 -33.93 1.58 -12.33
CA LEU A 83 -32.74 1.64 -11.47
C LEU A 83 -31.46 1.61 -12.35
N PRO A 84 -30.43 2.41 -12.03
CA PRO A 84 -30.18 3.08 -10.74
C PRO A 84 -30.85 4.46 -10.54
N GLN A 85 -31.74 4.93 -11.43
CA GLN A 85 -32.47 6.18 -11.18
C GLN A 85 -33.49 6.02 -10.03
N THR A 86 -33.25 6.73 -8.92
CA THR A 86 -34.07 6.67 -7.69
C THR A 86 -34.86 7.96 -7.42
N TYR A 87 -35.02 8.82 -8.43
CA TYR A 87 -35.76 10.09 -8.35
C TYR A 87 -36.54 10.39 -9.63
N ILE A 88 -37.61 11.18 -9.52
CA ILE A 88 -38.39 11.67 -10.66
C ILE A 88 -38.95 13.07 -10.41
N LEU A 89 -39.06 13.86 -11.49
CA LEU A 89 -39.73 15.15 -11.49
C LEU A 89 -41.23 14.93 -11.80
N LEU A 90 -42.09 15.30 -10.85
CA LEU A 90 -43.54 15.34 -11.02
C LEU A 90 -43.93 16.76 -11.45
N ASN A 91 -44.65 16.90 -12.56
CA ASN A 91 -44.98 18.21 -13.14
C ASN A 91 -46.50 18.38 -13.27
N GLY A 92 -47.05 19.27 -12.45
CA GLY A 92 -48.46 19.63 -12.44
C GLY A 92 -48.79 20.90 -13.24
N SER A 93 -47.83 21.52 -13.92
CA SER A 93 -47.96 22.85 -14.56
C SER A 93 -48.97 22.93 -15.73
N GLN A 94 -49.72 21.86 -15.97
CA GLN A 94 -50.86 21.79 -16.90
C GLN A 94 -52.21 21.79 -16.18
N SER A 95 -52.21 21.98 -14.85
CA SER A 95 -53.41 22.28 -14.07
C SER A 95 -53.84 23.73 -14.31
N SER A 96 -55.14 23.99 -14.32
CA SER A 96 -55.71 25.29 -14.71
C SER A 96 -56.92 25.67 -13.87
N ASP A 97 -57.22 26.96 -13.82
CA ASP A 97 -58.32 27.56 -13.06
C ASP A 97 -58.89 28.77 -13.84
N ASP A 98 -60.11 29.26 -13.54
CA ASP A 98 -60.63 30.50 -14.16
C ASP A 98 -60.28 31.80 -13.42
N ILE A 99 -59.63 31.72 -12.25
CA ILE A 99 -59.02 32.84 -11.52
C ILE A 99 -57.52 32.59 -11.28
N SER A 100 -57.15 31.72 -10.31
CA SER A 100 -55.77 31.37 -9.97
C SER A 100 -55.67 30.11 -9.10
N ILE A 101 -54.63 29.30 -9.32
CA ILE A 101 -54.24 28.22 -8.40
C ILE A 101 -53.26 28.75 -7.37
N ASP A 102 -53.73 28.91 -6.14
CA ASP A 102 -52.97 29.48 -5.02
C ASP A 102 -52.16 28.43 -4.26
N LYS A 103 -52.64 27.17 -4.18
CA LYS A 103 -51.99 26.08 -3.44
C LYS A 103 -51.83 24.83 -4.30
N TRP A 104 -50.72 24.14 -4.08
CA TRP A 104 -50.33 22.88 -4.69
C TRP A 104 -49.92 21.94 -3.57
N ASP A 105 -50.28 20.66 -3.63
CA ASP A 105 -49.83 19.63 -2.69
C ASP A 105 -49.61 18.28 -3.38
N TRP A 106 -48.43 17.69 -3.19
CA TRP A 106 -48.03 16.41 -3.76
C TRP A 106 -47.86 15.35 -2.67
N GLU A 107 -48.69 14.31 -2.71
CA GLU A 107 -48.62 13.18 -1.79
C GLU A 107 -48.31 11.84 -2.51
N CYS A 108 -47.79 10.88 -1.76
CA CYS A 108 -47.59 9.51 -2.22
C CYS A 108 -48.67 8.61 -1.61
N VAL A 109 -49.68 8.27 -2.40
CA VAL A 109 -50.85 7.49 -1.96
C VAL A 109 -50.48 6.02 -1.71
N SER A 110 -49.62 5.45 -2.56
CA SER A 110 -49.12 4.08 -2.41
C SER A 110 -47.72 3.92 -3.01
N GLY A 111 -46.97 2.95 -2.49
CA GLY A 111 -45.65 2.57 -2.98
C GLY A 111 -44.93 1.60 -2.04
N PRO A 112 -43.90 0.87 -2.51
CA PRO A 112 -43.16 -0.12 -1.71
C PRO A 112 -42.31 0.49 -0.57
N ARG A 113 -42.04 1.81 -0.61
CA ARG A 113 -41.23 2.54 0.37
C ARG A 113 -41.75 3.97 0.49
N LYS A 114 -41.61 4.60 1.68
CA LYS A 114 -41.88 6.03 1.85
C LYS A 114 -40.96 6.87 0.96
N VAL A 115 -41.55 7.76 0.18
CA VAL A 115 -40.88 8.72 -0.72
C VAL A 115 -40.51 9.99 0.05
N VAL A 116 -39.41 10.64 -0.33
CA VAL A 116 -39.04 11.96 0.16
C VAL A 116 -39.22 12.99 -0.95
N PHE A 117 -40.11 13.96 -0.74
CA PHE A 117 -40.35 15.05 -1.69
C PHE A 117 -39.48 16.26 -1.42
N LEU A 118 -39.10 16.94 -2.49
CA LEU A 118 -38.63 18.32 -2.49
C LEU A 118 -39.66 19.16 -3.27
N ASN A 119 -40.02 20.33 -2.74
CA ASN A 119 -40.99 21.28 -3.33
C ASN A 119 -42.40 20.69 -3.56
N SER A 120 -42.88 19.82 -2.68
CA SER A 120 -44.24 19.23 -2.75
C SER A 120 -45.37 20.27 -2.72
N ASN A 121 -45.09 21.47 -2.23
CA ASN A 121 -46.01 22.60 -2.16
C ASN A 121 -45.98 23.50 -3.41
N THR A 122 -45.55 22.98 -4.57
CA THR A 122 -45.38 23.74 -5.82
C THR A 122 -45.85 22.94 -7.03
N SER A 123 -46.00 23.60 -8.18
CA SER A 123 -46.39 22.96 -9.44
C SER A 123 -45.38 21.93 -9.98
N VAL A 124 -44.14 21.91 -9.47
CA VAL A 124 -43.10 20.96 -9.89
C VAL A 124 -42.36 20.41 -8.68
N ALA A 125 -42.70 19.18 -8.28
CA ALA A 125 -42.07 18.48 -7.16
C ALA A 125 -41.03 17.46 -7.63
N ASN A 126 -39.98 17.23 -6.83
CA ASN A 126 -39.00 16.16 -7.07
C ASN A 126 -39.18 15.06 -6.02
N ALA A 127 -39.61 13.88 -6.46
CA ALA A 127 -39.83 12.70 -5.63
C ALA A 127 -38.58 11.82 -5.62
N THR A 128 -38.01 11.56 -4.45
CA THR A 128 -36.70 10.91 -4.26
C THR A 128 -36.76 9.72 -3.30
N GLY A 129 -35.78 8.82 -3.40
CA GLY A 129 -35.71 7.59 -2.59
C GLY A 129 -36.56 6.44 -3.14
N LEU A 130 -36.85 6.48 -4.45
CA LEU A 130 -37.64 5.48 -5.15
C LEU A 130 -36.89 4.13 -5.23
N THR A 131 -37.64 3.04 -5.07
CA THR A 131 -37.16 1.65 -5.15
C THR A 131 -38.04 0.84 -6.10
N LYS A 132 -37.53 -0.28 -6.63
CA LYS A 132 -38.26 -1.15 -7.57
C LYS A 132 -39.71 -1.45 -7.12
N GLY A 133 -40.66 -1.20 -8.01
CA GLY A 133 -42.10 -1.36 -7.76
C GLY A 133 -42.93 -0.24 -8.37
N GLU A 134 -44.23 -0.22 -8.10
CA GLU A 134 -45.15 0.82 -8.57
C GLU A 134 -45.47 1.81 -7.45
N TYR A 135 -45.57 3.09 -7.81
CA TYR A 135 -46.00 4.18 -6.92
C TYR A 135 -47.21 4.88 -7.53
N LEU A 136 -48.13 5.33 -6.68
CA LEU A 136 -49.21 6.23 -7.05
C LEU A 136 -49.01 7.56 -6.34
N PHE A 137 -48.78 8.62 -7.12
CA PHE A 137 -48.72 9.99 -6.62
C PHE A 137 -50.04 10.70 -6.89
N LYS A 138 -50.44 11.58 -5.98
CA LYS A 138 -51.60 12.44 -6.12
C LYS A 138 -51.17 13.89 -6.02
N LEU A 139 -51.59 14.70 -6.99
CA LEU A 139 -51.56 16.15 -6.93
C LEU A 139 -52.93 16.61 -6.43
N THR A 140 -52.94 17.52 -5.46
CA THR A 140 -54.11 18.33 -5.11
C THR A 140 -53.79 19.79 -5.42
N VAL A 141 -54.71 20.50 -6.07
CA VAL A 141 -54.63 21.95 -6.32
C VAL A 141 -55.79 22.64 -5.61
N THR A 142 -55.59 23.89 -5.21
CA THR A 142 -56.63 24.71 -4.56
C THR A 142 -56.55 26.16 -5.06
N ASP A 143 -57.70 26.75 -5.31
CA ASP A 143 -57.85 28.16 -5.70
C ASP A 143 -57.82 29.11 -4.48
N GLY A 144 -58.09 30.39 -4.71
CA GLY A 144 -58.23 31.41 -3.67
C GLY A 144 -59.51 31.33 -2.81
N ASP A 145 -60.56 30.64 -3.29
CA ASP A 145 -61.85 30.47 -2.61
C ASP A 145 -61.95 29.14 -1.81
N GLU A 146 -60.84 28.42 -1.70
CA GLU A 146 -60.69 27.09 -1.06
C GLU A 146 -61.38 25.92 -1.80
N ASN A 147 -61.78 26.09 -3.06
CA ASN A 147 -62.18 24.97 -3.91
C ASN A 147 -60.94 24.14 -4.29
N SER A 148 -61.07 22.80 -4.21
CA SER A 148 -59.96 21.90 -4.49
C SER A 148 -60.32 20.81 -5.50
N ALA A 149 -59.35 20.42 -6.32
CA ALA A 149 -59.40 19.25 -7.18
C ALA A 149 -58.11 18.44 -7.08
N SER A 150 -58.16 17.17 -7.50
CA SER A 150 -56.99 16.29 -7.47
C SER A 150 -56.94 15.32 -8.63
N ASP A 151 -55.73 15.02 -9.08
CA ASP A 151 -55.43 14.05 -10.14
C ASP A 151 -54.26 13.15 -9.71
N THR A 152 -54.08 12.00 -10.35
CA THR A 152 -53.13 10.96 -9.94
C THR A 152 -52.25 10.44 -11.07
N VAL A 153 -50.95 10.34 -10.82
CA VAL A 153 -49.97 9.81 -11.77
C VAL A 153 -49.29 8.55 -11.22
N ALA A 154 -49.27 7.48 -12.00
CA ALA A 154 -48.57 6.25 -11.66
C ALA A 154 -47.11 6.29 -12.14
N VAL A 155 -46.19 5.86 -11.27
CA VAL A 155 -44.75 5.80 -11.58
C VAL A 155 -44.26 4.37 -11.36
N THR A 156 -43.89 3.69 -12.45
CA THR A 156 -43.34 2.34 -12.44
C THR A 156 -41.82 2.38 -12.38
N VAL A 157 -41.26 1.95 -11.27
CA VAL A 157 -39.81 1.84 -11.06
C VAL A 157 -39.38 0.42 -11.41
N THR A 158 -38.90 0.25 -12.64
CA THR A 158 -38.33 -1.01 -13.12
C THR A 158 -36.89 -1.18 -12.63
N GLN A 159 -36.36 -2.38 -12.79
CA GLN A 159 -34.94 -2.66 -12.64
C GLN A 159 -34.54 -3.42 -13.91
N ASN A 160 -33.45 -3.00 -14.56
CA ASN A 160 -32.87 -3.78 -15.65
C ASN A 160 -32.50 -5.19 -15.14
N LYS A 161 -32.45 -6.18 -16.03
CA LYS A 161 -31.96 -7.50 -15.63
C LYS A 161 -30.48 -7.35 -15.26
N ASN A 162 -30.19 -7.52 -13.97
CA ASN A 162 -28.85 -7.47 -13.41
C ASN A 162 -27.87 -8.28 -14.25
N GLN A 163 -26.73 -7.69 -14.57
CA GLN A 163 -25.60 -8.45 -15.10
C GLN A 163 -24.70 -8.83 -13.92
N ARG A 164 -23.96 -9.92 -14.04
CA ARG A 164 -22.90 -10.20 -13.06
C ARG A 164 -21.79 -9.16 -13.24
N PRO A 165 -21.09 -8.75 -12.18
CA PRO A 165 -19.92 -7.89 -12.32
C PRO A 165 -18.87 -8.57 -13.21
N LYS A 166 -17.95 -7.77 -13.75
CA LYS A 166 -16.79 -8.25 -14.50
C LYS A 166 -15.53 -7.97 -13.71
N ALA A 167 -14.87 -9.03 -13.27
CA ALA A 167 -13.59 -8.94 -12.61
C ALA A 167 -12.48 -8.51 -13.57
N ASN A 168 -11.52 -7.75 -13.06
CA ASN A 168 -10.28 -7.40 -13.75
C ASN A 168 -9.20 -7.19 -12.68
N ALA A 169 -8.31 -8.16 -12.51
CA ALA A 169 -7.23 -8.18 -11.53
C ALA A 169 -6.00 -7.36 -11.99
N GLY A 170 -6.06 -6.77 -13.19
CA GLY A 170 -4.90 -6.22 -13.90
C GLY A 170 -4.15 -7.31 -14.67
N GLY A 171 -3.43 -6.89 -15.71
CA GLY A 171 -2.62 -7.82 -16.53
C GLY A 171 -1.37 -8.33 -15.80
N ASP A 172 -0.90 -9.51 -16.21
CA ASP A 172 0.33 -10.13 -15.72
C ASP A 172 1.53 -9.17 -15.79
N GLN A 173 2.37 -9.17 -14.74
CA GLN A 173 3.49 -8.24 -14.61
C GLN A 173 4.83 -8.98 -14.43
N THR A 174 5.91 -8.40 -14.95
CA THR A 174 7.27 -8.81 -14.64
C THR A 174 8.06 -7.60 -14.17
N LEU A 175 8.49 -7.64 -12.90
CA LEU A 175 9.27 -6.58 -12.27
C LEU A 175 10.62 -7.14 -11.81
N THR A 176 11.57 -6.27 -11.50
CA THR A 176 12.89 -6.64 -10.96
C THR A 176 13.09 -5.91 -9.63
N LEU A 177 13.63 -6.60 -8.62
CA LEU A 177 13.98 -5.99 -7.34
C LEU A 177 15.06 -4.90 -7.52
N PRO A 178 15.15 -3.91 -6.61
CA PRO A 178 14.33 -3.72 -5.41
C PRO A 178 12.94 -3.13 -5.71
N VAL A 179 11.91 -3.71 -5.11
CA VAL A 179 10.53 -3.21 -5.10
C VAL A 179 10.09 -3.11 -3.63
N GLY A 180 9.78 -1.90 -3.16
CA GLY A 180 9.40 -1.67 -1.75
C GLY A 180 7.97 -2.09 -1.42
N VAL A 181 7.03 -1.79 -2.33
CA VAL A 181 5.64 -2.22 -2.28
C VAL A 181 5.27 -2.74 -3.67
N LEU A 182 4.75 -3.95 -3.75
CA LEU A 182 4.07 -4.46 -4.94
C LEU A 182 2.62 -4.00 -4.92
N ILE A 183 2.19 -3.28 -5.96
CA ILE A 183 0.85 -2.72 -6.07
C ILE A 183 0.14 -3.39 -7.25
N VAL A 184 -1.08 -3.89 -7.01
CA VAL A 184 -1.88 -4.61 -7.99
C VAL A 184 -3.24 -3.93 -8.09
N ASN A 185 -3.58 -3.39 -9.27
CA ASN A 185 -4.76 -2.55 -9.44
C ASN A 185 -5.94 -3.33 -10.04
N GLY A 186 -6.97 -3.55 -9.23
CA GLY A 186 -8.26 -4.13 -9.63
C GLY A 186 -9.35 -3.11 -9.94
N SER A 187 -9.06 -1.80 -9.89
CA SER A 187 -10.02 -0.70 -10.11
C SER A 187 -10.57 -0.60 -11.54
N LEU A 188 -10.14 -1.50 -12.44
CA LEU A 188 -10.65 -1.64 -13.81
C LEU A 188 -11.71 -2.74 -13.93
N SER A 189 -12.17 -3.28 -12.80
CA SER A 189 -13.37 -4.13 -12.70
C SER A 189 -14.62 -3.27 -12.88
N THR A 190 -15.66 -3.81 -13.53
CA THR A 190 -16.85 -3.03 -13.94
C THR A 190 -18.16 -3.77 -13.68
N ASP A 191 -19.23 -3.06 -13.35
CA ASP A 191 -20.57 -3.59 -13.08
C ASP A 191 -21.65 -2.60 -13.59
N ASP A 192 -22.91 -3.02 -13.81
CA ASP A 192 -23.98 -2.14 -14.29
C ASP A 192 -24.72 -1.36 -13.17
N LEU A 193 -24.56 -1.75 -11.90
CA LEU A 193 -25.12 -1.05 -10.74
C LEU A 193 -24.05 -0.62 -9.71
N GLY A 194 -22.93 -1.35 -9.62
CA GLY A 194 -21.77 -1.02 -8.80
C GLY A 194 -21.20 -2.21 -8.05
N ILE A 195 -19.86 -2.22 -7.87
CA ILE A 195 -19.18 -3.24 -7.07
C ILE A 195 -19.28 -2.85 -5.59
N SER A 196 -19.91 -3.71 -4.78
CA SER A 196 -20.10 -3.53 -3.34
C SER A 196 -18.89 -4.00 -2.53
N ARG A 197 -18.16 -5.01 -3.05
CA ARG A 197 -17.06 -5.68 -2.36
C ARG A 197 -15.98 -6.15 -3.32
N TRP A 198 -14.73 -5.91 -2.93
CA TRP A 198 -13.54 -6.56 -3.46
C TRP A 198 -13.02 -7.59 -2.46
N GLN A 199 -12.47 -8.70 -2.94
CA GLN A 199 -11.78 -9.68 -2.10
C GLN A 199 -10.61 -10.29 -2.88
N TRP A 200 -9.38 -9.98 -2.47
CA TRP A 200 -8.17 -10.59 -2.99
C TRP A 200 -7.82 -11.85 -2.19
N THR A 201 -7.52 -12.94 -2.89
CA THR A 201 -7.03 -14.19 -2.29
C THR A 201 -5.70 -14.57 -2.94
N ARG A 202 -4.70 -14.92 -2.14
CA ARG A 202 -3.43 -15.47 -2.65
C ARG A 202 -3.64 -16.91 -3.08
N GLU A 203 -3.24 -17.24 -4.31
CA GLU A 203 -3.33 -18.62 -4.80
C GLU A 203 -2.24 -19.52 -4.19
N LEU A 204 -2.54 -20.81 -4.06
CA LEU A 204 -1.60 -21.82 -3.54
C LEU A 204 -0.38 -22.03 -4.46
N THR A 205 -0.44 -21.55 -5.70
CA THR A 205 0.65 -21.51 -6.68
C THR A 205 1.61 -20.32 -6.50
N SER A 206 1.33 -19.39 -5.58
CA SER A 206 2.21 -18.27 -5.24
C SER A 206 3.43 -18.73 -4.43
N LEU A 207 4.48 -19.17 -5.12
CA LEU A 207 5.72 -19.67 -4.50
C LEU A 207 6.51 -18.61 -3.69
N ALA A 208 6.24 -17.31 -3.88
CA ALA A 208 6.94 -16.23 -3.18
C ALA A 208 6.17 -15.72 -1.94
N MET A 209 6.91 -15.39 -0.87
CA MET A 209 6.38 -14.77 0.36
C MET A 209 6.12 -13.26 0.20
N GLY A 210 5.26 -12.69 1.04
CA GLY A 210 4.99 -11.24 1.08
C GLY A 210 3.76 -10.92 1.93
N THR A 211 3.76 -9.76 2.58
CA THR A 211 2.79 -9.35 3.59
C THR A 211 1.79 -8.36 2.98
N ILE A 212 0.49 -8.68 2.98
CA ILE A 212 -0.56 -7.72 2.60
C ILE A 212 -0.63 -6.64 3.69
N ILE A 213 -0.74 -5.37 3.28
CA ILE A 213 -0.84 -4.24 4.21
C ILE A 213 -2.19 -3.53 4.10
N ASP A 214 -2.53 -2.76 5.14
CA ASP A 214 -3.66 -1.83 5.19
C ASP A 214 -5.04 -2.44 4.85
N HIS A 215 -5.23 -3.74 5.11
CA HIS A 215 -6.43 -4.51 4.74
C HIS A 215 -6.81 -4.39 3.25
N SER A 216 -5.81 -4.11 2.41
CA SER A 216 -5.96 -3.86 0.97
C SER A 216 -6.49 -5.06 0.19
N ASP A 217 -6.51 -6.24 0.79
CA ASP A 217 -7.23 -7.43 0.32
C ASP A 217 -8.75 -7.24 0.21
N THR A 218 -9.33 -6.26 0.91
CA THR A 218 -10.76 -5.89 0.79
C THR A 218 -11.01 -4.68 -0.12
N SER A 219 -9.96 -4.18 -0.78
CA SER A 219 -9.96 -2.92 -1.53
C SER A 219 -9.76 -3.13 -3.05
N PRO A 220 -10.07 -2.13 -3.90
CA PRO A 220 -9.77 -2.21 -5.33
C PRO A 220 -8.27 -2.22 -5.69
N VAL A 221 -7.35 -1.94 -4.75
CA VAL A 221 -5.90 -1.87 -5.01
C VAL A 221 -5.12 -2.64 -3.93
N LEU A 222 -4.74 -3.87 -4.25
CA LEU A 222 -3.96 -4.72 -3.34
C LEU A 222 -2.51 -4.19 -3.20
N MET A 223 -2.03 -4.08 -1.97
CA MET A 223 -0.67 -3.65 -1.65
C MET A 223 0.07 -4.70 -0.81
N VAL A 224 1.25 -5.12 -1.29
CA VAL A 224 2.04 -6.20 -0.69
C VAL A 224 3.47 -5.72 -0.43
N THR A 225 3.93 -5.86 0.81
CA THR A 225 5.28 -5.53 1.28
C THR A 225 6.10 -6.79 1.59
N ASN A 226 7.36 -6.63 1.99
CA ASN A 226 8.28 -7.72 2.30
C ASN A 226 8.39 -8.75 1.15
N VAL A 227 8.42 -8.24 -0.08
CA VAL A 227 8.43 -9.06 -1.29
C VAL A 227 9.83 -9.57 -1.62
N VAL A 228 9.88 -10.77 -2.19
CA VAL A 228 11.09 -11.54 -2.54
C VAL A 228 11.02 -11.97 -4.00
N ALA A 229 12.14 -12.40 -4.58
CA ALA A 229 12.14 -12.91 -5.95
C ALA A 229 11.32 -14.22 -6.05
N GLY A 230 10.52 -14.36 -7.11
CA GLY A 230 9.66 -15.53 -7.36
C GLY A 230 8.33 -15.16 -8.05
N LYS A 231 7.43 -16.15 -8.15
CA LYS A 231 6.07 -15.95 -8.67
C LYS A 231 5.09 -15.65 -7.53
N TYR A 232 4.35 -14.56 -7.69
CA TYR A 232 3.11 -14.26 -6.98
C TYR A 232 1.94 -14.56 -7.90
N GLU A 233 0.85 -15.04 -7.33
CA GLU A 233 -0.40 -15.26 -8.05
C GLU A 233 -1.56 -14.90 -7.12
N PHE A 234 -2.37 -13.95 -7.55
CA PHE A 234 -3.51 -13.45 -6.80
C PHE A 234 -4.78 -13.60 -7.62
N ARG A 235 -5.87 -13.93 -6.93
CA ARG A 235 -7.23 -13.94 -7.45
C ARG A 235 -7.97 -12.73 -6.88
N LEU A 236 -8.55 -11.90 -7.74
CA LEU A 236 -9.54 -10.90 -7.33
C LEU A 236 -10.93 -11.50 -7.52
N ARG A 237 -11.75 -11.44 -6.48
CA ARG A 237 -13.21 -11.57 -6.58
C ARG A 237 -13.84 -10.20 -6.42
N VAL A 238 -14.82 -9.89 -7.27
CA VAL A 238 -15.71 -8.73 -7.11
C VAL A 238 -17.14 -9.22 -6.90
N THR A 239 -17.95 -8.48 -6.15
CA THR A 239 -19.34 -8.79 -5.87
C THR A 239 -20.17 -7.51 -5.92
N ASP A 240 -21.39 -7.59 -6.44
CA ASP A 240 -22.35 -6.48 -6.51
C ASP A 240 -23.20 -6.36 -5.22
N ASP A 241 -24.21 -5.48 -5.20
CA ASP A 241 -25.16 -5.35 -4.08
C ASP A 241 -26.28 -6.43 -4.06
N GLN A 242 -26.33 -7.33 -5.05
CA GLN A 242 -27.33 -8.42 -5.15
C GLN A 242 -26.75 -9.81 -4.82
N GLY A 243 -25.43 -9.93 -4.71
CA GLY A 243 -24.71 -11.18 -4.41
C GLY A 243 -24.20 -11.92 -5.65
N GLU A 244 -24.33 -11.35 -6.85
CA GLU A 244 -23.66 -11.85 -8.06
C GLU A 244 -22.18 -11.46 -8.02
N TRP A 245 -21.34 -12.32 -8.61
CA TRP A 245 -19.88 -12.20 -8.50
C TRP A 245 -19.15 -12.77 -9.71
N ASP A 246 -17.91 -12.33 -9.88
CA ASP A 246 -16.98 -12.80 -10.91
C ASP A 246 -15.55 -12.79 -10.34
N GLU A 247 -14.67 -13.58 -10.93
CA GLU A 247 -13.30 -13.78 -10.44
C GLU A 247 -12.29 -13.70 -11.60
N ASP A 248 -11.20 -12.98 -11.38
CA ASP A 248 -10.07 -12.84 -12.31
C ASP A 248 -8.73 -13.10 -11.58
N LYS A 249 -7.67 -13.39 -12.33
CA LYS A 249 -6.36 -13.76 -11.79
C LYS A 249 -5.22 -12.99 -12.44
N VAL A 250 -4.23 -12.66 -11.63
CA VAL A 250 -3.00 -11.97 -12.05
C VAL A 250 -1.75 -12.67 -11.53
N SER A 251 -0.83 -12.96 -12.45
CA SER A 251 0.49 -13.52 -12.18
C SER A 251 1.55 -12.43 -12.22
N ILE A 252 2.35 -12.33 -11.16
CA ILE A 252 3.42 -11.32 -11.05
C ILE A 252 4.74 -12.05 -10.80
N ILE A 253 5.71 -11.81 -11.67
CA ILE A 253 7.05 -12.39 -11.59
C ILE A 253 8.02 -11.33 -11.08
N LEU A 254 8.51 -11.48 -9.85
CA LEU A 254 9.59 -10.65 -9.31
C LEU A 254 10.94 -11.32 -9.59
N LYS A 255 11.76 -10.68 -10.40
CA LYS A 255 13.15 -11.09 -10.67
C LYS A 255 14.09 -10.53 -9.60
N GLN A 256 15.16 -11.25 -9.31
CA GLN A 256 16.24 -10.79 -8.45
C GLN A 256 16.95 -9.57 -9.07
N ASP A 257 17.44 -8.62 -8.24
CA ASP A 257 18.15 -7.43 -8.72
C ASP A 257 19.40 -7.83 -9.53
N SER A 258 19.48 -7.37 -10.78
CA SER A 258 20.62 -7.63 -11.66
C SER A 258 21.90 -6.94 -11.17
N GLU A 259 21.77 -5.88 -10.38
CA GLU A 259 22.90 -5.12 -9.83
C GLU A 259 23.33 -5.62 -8.44
N LEU A 260 22.72 -6.68 -7.90
CA LEU A 260 22.94 -7.15 -6.53
C LEU A 260 24.42 -7.42 -6.17
N LEU A 261 25.23 -7.85 -7.14
CA LEU A 261 26.67 -8.07 -6.99
C LEU A 261 27.49 -6.77 -7.12
N ASN A 262 26.94 -5.73 -7.76
CA ASN A 262 27.60 -4.44 -7.97
C ASN A 262 27.29 -3.44 -6.85
N LEU A 263 26.32 -3.73 -5.97
CA LEU A 263 25.95 -2.87 -4.85
C LEU A 263 27.02 -2.86 -3.74
N VAL A 264 27.42 -1.64 -3.35
CA VAL A 264 28.33 -1.33 -2.25
C VAL A 264 27.56 -0.66 -1.12
N GLU A 265 27.86 -1.08 0.11
CA GLU A 265 27.42 -0.45 1.35
C GLU A 265 28.55 0.44 1.89
N LEU A 266 28.24 1.71 2.15
CA LEU A 266 29.12 2.68 2.80
C LEU A 266 28.48 3.11 4.13
N THR A 267 29.14 2.80 5.24
CA THR A 267 28.65 3.17 6.58
C THR A 267 29.31 4.46 7.04
N LEU A 268 28.50 5.50 7.26
CA LEU A 268 28.93 6.84 7.65
C LEU A 268 28.79 7.00 9.17
N ASN A 269 29.70 7.76 9.80
CA ASN A 269 29.70 7.98 11.24
C ASN A 269 28.71 9.08 11.69
N ILE A 270 27.46 8.96 11.24
CA ILE A 270 26.35 9.88 11.52
C ILE A 270 25.05 9.07 11.57
N ASP A 271 24.15 9.45 12.46
CA ASP A 271 22.80 8.89 12.61
C ASP A 271 21.93 9.21 11.37
N VAL A 272 21.15 8.25 10.86
CA VAL A 272 20.23 8.49 9.71
C VAL A 272 19.30 9.66 9.98
N GLY A 273 18.74 9.77 11.18
CA GLY A 273 17.82 10.84 11.57
C GLY A 273 18.49 12.21 11.70
N LYS A 274 19.82 12.29 11.57
CA LYS A 274 20.61 13.55 11.64
C LYS A 274 21.33 13.86 10.32
N LEU A 275 21.30 12.97 9.34
CA LEU A 275 21.90 13.19 8.03
C LEU A 275 21.00 14.10 7.18
N THR A 276 21.40 15.36 7.01
CA THR A 276 20.66 16.29 6.14
C THR A 276 20.85 15.95 4.66
N GLN A 277 19.87 16.32 3.83
CA GLN A 277 19.94 16.13 2.37
C GLN A 277 21.19 16.80 1.76
N ALA A 278 21.56 18.00 2.21
CA ALA A 278 22.77 18.68 1.74
C ALA A 278 24.08 17.95 2.11
N GLN A 279 24.15 17.32 3.29
CA GLN A 279 25.28 16.48 3.67
C GLN A 279 25.34 15.21 2.84
N ARG A 280 24.20 14.54 2.61
CA ARG A 280 24.07 13.40 1.70
C ARG A 280 24.58 13.76 0.30
N ASP A 281 24.08 14.83 -0.30
CA ASP A 281 24.39 15.18 -1.69
C ASP A 281 25.86 15.64 -1.85
N SER A 282 26.46 16.27 -0.83
CA SER A 282 27.90 16.53 -0.76
C SER A 282 28.73 15.24 -0.81
N VAL A 283 28.35 14.22 -0.03
CA VAL A 283 29.01 12.90 -0.05
C VAL A 283 28.88 12.24 -1.42
N LEU A 284 27.71 12.28 -2.05
CA LEU A 284 27.50 11.68 -3.38
C LEU A 284 28.35 12.35 -4.46
N LEU A 285 28.41 13.69 -4.47
CA LEU A 285 29.28 14.46 -5.36
C LEU A 285 30.76 14.08 -5.17
N LYS A 286 31.21 13.99 -3.91
CA LYS A 286 32.59 13.63 -3.57
C LYS A 286 32.94 12.19 -3.92
N LEU A 287 32.05 11.21 -3.66
CA LEU A 287 32.22 9.82 -4.09
C LEU A 287 32.37 9.72 -5.61
N GLY A 288 31.54 10.47 -6.37
CA GLY A 288 31.68 10.57 -7.83
C GLY A 288 33.05 11.09 -8.26
N MET A 289 33.53 12.19 -7.67
CA MET A 289 34.86 12.75 -7.95
C MET A 289 36.02 11.81 -7.58
N LEU A 290 35.85 10.94 -6.58
CA LEU A 290 36.85 9.92 -6.21
C LEU A 290 36.85 8.75 -7.20
N LEU A 291 35.70 8.39 -7.75
CA LEU A 291 35.49 7.28 -8.71
C LEU A 291 35.66 7.75 -10.16
N ARG A 292 36.78 8.43 -10.47
CA ARG A 292 37.07 9.11 -11.77
C ARG A 292 36.76 8.32 -13.06
N ASP A 293 36.79 6.99 -13.02
CA ASP A 293 36.58 6.11 -14.18
C ASP A 293 35.11 5.69 -14.37
N ALA A 294 34.21 6.20 -13.51
CA ALA A 294 32.78 5.96 -13.54
C ALA A 294 32.01 7.20 -14.02
N SER A 295 31.07 6.99 -14.94
CA SER A 295 30.22 8.04 -15.50
C SER A 295 29.05 8.42 -14.60
N GLN A 296 28.56 7.52 -13.74
CA GLN A 296 27.45 7.80 -12.83
C GLN A 296 27.49 6.93 -11.57
N LEU A 297 27.20 7.55 -10.42
CA LEU A 297 26.94 6.86 -9.15
C LEU A 297 25.43 6.82 -8.93
N VAL A 298 24.88 5.63 -8.68
CA VAL A 298 23.43 5.43 -8.51
C VAL A 298 23.15 4.87 -7.12
N VAL A 299 22.56 5.70 -6.27
CA VAL A 299 22.08 5.29 -4.94
C VAL A 299 20.81 4.47 -5.09
N ARG A 300 20.79 3.25 -4.53
CA ARG A 300 19.57 2.45 -4.39
C ARG A 300 18.83 2.78 -3.10
N ASP A 301 19.56 2.98 -2.00
CA ASP A 301 18.96 3.00 -0.66
C ASP A 301 19.79 3.81 0.35
N LEU A 302 19.15 4.23 1.44
CA LEU A 302 19.76 4.84 2.61
C LEU A 302 19.11 4.22 3.86
N ARG A 303 19.83 3.29 4.50
CA ARG A 303 19.34 2.51 5.64
C ARG A 303 20.03 2.92 6.93
N SER A 304 19.44 2.54 8.06
CA SER A 304 20.13 2.53 9.35
C SER A 304 20.88 1.22 9.54
N ASP A 305 22.05 1.25 10.18
CA ASP A 305 22.65 0.06 10.79
C ASP A 305 22.06 -0.22 12.19
N ASN A 306 22.45 -1.34 12.80
CA ASN A 306 21.99 -1.78 14.13
C ASN A 306 22.37 -0.82 15.28
N SER A 307 23.13 0.24 15.00
CA SER A 307 23.56 1.29 15.94
C SER A 307 23.03 2.69 15.55
N GLY A 308 22.08 2.78 14.62
CA GLY A 308 21.46 4.04 14.17
C GLY A 308 22.17 4.74 13.00
N ARG A 309 23.34 4.25 12.58
CA ARG A 309 24.22 4.98 11.65
C ARG A 309 23.76 4.84 10.19
N ALA A 310 24.05 5.88 9.41
CA ALA A 310 23.68 5.98 8.01
C ALA A 310 24.51 5.03 7.13
N LYS A 311 23.85 4.01 6.60
CA LYS A 311 24.36 3.10 5.57
C LYS A 311 23.81 3.50 4.21
N LEU A 312 24.66 4.07 3.37
CA LEU A 312 24.35 4.37 1.97
C LEU A 312 24.56 3.10 1.12
N VAL A 313 23.58 2.71 0.32
CA VAL A 313 23.69 1.56 -0.61
C VAL A 313 23.63 2.08 -2.06
N PHE A 314 24.69 1.86 -2.82
CA PHE A 314 24.82 2.38 -4.19
C PHE A 314 25.59 1.42 -5.10
N TYR A 315 25.43 1.58 -6.41
CA TYR A 315 26.29 0.97 -7.42
C TYR A 315 26.82 2.05 -8.37
N VAL A 316 27.69 1.65 -9.28
CA VAL A 316 28.54 2.54 -10.06
C VAL A 316 28.51 2.08 -11.51
N THR A 317 28.22 2.98 -12.46
CA THR A 317 28.17 2.66 -13.89
C THR A 317 29.25 3.41 -14.65
N SER A 318 29.86 2.70 -15.61
CA SER A 318 30.83 3.20 -16.59
C SER A 318 30.21 3.03 -18.00
N PRO A 319 30.74 3.67 -19.07
CA PRO A 319 30.15 3.55 -20.42
C PRO A 319 30.14 2.12 -20.98
N SER A 320 30.89 1.18 -20.40
CA SER A 320 30.91 -0.25 -20.72
C SER A 320 29.90 -1.09 -19.91
N GLY A 321 29.21 -0.51 -18.93
CA GLY A 321 28.27 -1.20 -18.03
C GLY A 321 28.54 -0.93 -16.55
N SER A 322 27.87 -1.70 -15.69
CA SER A 322 27.99 -1.59 -14.24
C SER A 322 29.34 -2.15 -13.74
N VAL A 323 30.00 -1.41 -12.86
CA VAL A 323 31.34 -1.74 -12.34
C VAL A 323 31.20 -2.79 -11.21
N PRO A 324 32.01 -3.86 -11.20
CA PRO A 324 31.98 -4.87 -10.14
C PRO A 324 32.16 -4.27 -8.75
N GLY A 325 31.23 -4.60 -7.84
CA GLY A 325 31.23 -4.07 -6.46
C GLY A 325 32.57 -4.19 -5.73
N PRO A 326 33.29 -5.34 -5.78
CA PRO A 326 34.60 -5.48 -5.16
C PRO A 326 35.66 -4.48 -5.66
N GLN A 327 35.63 -4.13 -6.96
CA GLN A 327 36.56 -3.15 -7.54
C GLN A 327 36.28 -1.72 -7.05
N VAL A 328 35.00 -1.39 -6.84
CA VAL A 328 34.58 -0.11 -6.24
C VAL A 328 35.05 -0.05 -4.78
N VAL A 329 34.87 -1.12 -4.00
CA VAL A 329 35.30 -1.19 -2.59
C VAL A 329 36.81 -1.01 -2.45
N THR A 330 37.63 -1.75 -3.21
CA THR A 330 39.11 -1.60 -3.13
C THR A 330 39.57 -0.22 -3.55
N THR A 331 38.98 0.36 -4.59
CA THR A 331 39.27 1.72 -5.05
C THR A 331 38.93 2.78 -4.00
N LEU A 332 37.80 2.65 -3.30
CA LEU A 332 37.39 3.56 -2.24
C LEU A 332 38.23 3.39 -0.97
N LYS A 333 38.47 2.14 -0.52
CA LYS A 333 39.34 1.84 0.63
C LYS A 333 40.73 2.45 0.44
N HIS A 334 41.37 2.23 -0.71
CA HIS A 334 42.70 2.77 -1.00
C HIS A 334 42.71 4.32 -0.98
N LYS A 335 41.74 4.99 -1.59
CA LYS A 335 41.67 6.46 -1.64
C LYS A 335 41.36 7.08 -0.26
N LEU A 336 40.52 6.45 0.55
CA LEU A 336 40.17 6.93 1.89
C LEU A 336 41.19 6.56 2.96
N ALA A 337 42.06 5.56 2.71
CA ALA A 337 43.25 5.31 3.51
C ALA A 337 44.36 6.35 3.24
N GLN A 338 44.39 6.98 2.07
CA GLN A 338 45.31 8.08 1.74
C GLN A 338 44.88 9.42 2.35
N ASP A 339 43.58 9.75 2.30
CA ASP A 339 43.00 10.89 3.02
C ASP A 339 41.58 10.55 3.50
N SER A 340 41.42 10.46 4.82
CA SER A 340 40.15 10.12 5.47
C SER A 340 39.14 11.27 5.50
N PHE A 341 39.56 12.50 5.15
CA PHE A 341 38.73 13.70 5.18
C PHE A 341 38.13 14.08 3.82
N LEU A 342 38.46 13.35 2.73
CA LEU A 342 37.95 13.58 1.37
C LEU A 342 36.42 13.72 1.31
N LEU A 343 35.69 12.93 2.10
CA LEU A 343 34.23 12.94 2.17
C LEU A 343 33.63 13.95 3.16
N GLN A 344 34.45 14.74 3.87
CA GLN A 344 34.04 15.68 4.94
C GLN A 344 33.29 15.07 6.13
N MET A 345 33.14 13.75 6.18
CA MET A 345 32.63 13.00 7.32
C MET A 345 33.38 11.67 7.45
N SER A 346 33.50 11.16 8.67
CA SER A 346 34.20 9.88 8.90
C SER A 346 33.40 8.72 8.33
N VAL A 347 34.04 7.93 7.48
CA VAL A 347 33.57 6.62 7.07
C VAL A 347 33.93 5.62 8.16
N VAL A 348 32.96 4.81 8.57
CA VAL A 348 33.18 3.68 9.49
C VAL A 348 33.71 2.48 8.73
N ASP A 349 33.08 2.15 7.59
CA ASP A 349 33.33 0.91 6.85
C ASP A 349 32.80 0.97 5.41
N ILE A 350 33.38 0.15 4.52
CA ILE A 350 33.03 0.02 3.09
C ILE A 350 33.07 -1.46 2.70
N ARG A 351 31.92 -2.02 2.31
CA ARG A 351 31.76 -3.45 1.96
C ARG A 351 30.82 -3.66 0.77
N THR A 352 30.87 -4.83 0.12
CA THR A 352 29.84 -5.21 -0.87
C THR A 352 28.55 -5.67 -0.19
N THR A 353 27.40 -5.48 -0.84
CA THR A 353 26.06 -5.81 -0.30
C THR A 353 25.81 -7.33 -0.24
N VAL A 354 26.42 -8.10 -1.15
CA VAL A 354 26.61 -9.55 -1.05
C VAL A 354 28.11 -9.83 -0.92
N CYS A 355 28.52 -10.76 -0.05
CA CYS A 355 29.94 -11.13 0.03
C CYS A 355 30.36 -11.88 -1.23
N GLN A 356 31.39 -11.35 -1.88
CA GLN A 356 32.03 -11.88 -3.10
C GLN A 356 33.53 -12.11 -2.89
N ASN A 357 33.97 -12.16 -1.64
CA ASN A 357 35.36 -12.43 -1.30
C ASN A 357 35.67 -13.89 -1.66
N ASN A 358 36.62 -14.09 -2.57
CA ASN A 358 37.02 -15.41 -3.05
C ASN A 358 37.81 -16.23 -2.00
N CYS A 359 38.10 -15.67 -0.81
CA CYS A 359 38.73 -16.37 0.31
C CYS A 359 40.00 -17.16 -0.08
N SER A 360 40.80 -16.61 -0.99
CA SER A 360 41.98 -17.26 -1.59
C SER A 360 41.74 -18.63 -2.24
N GLY A 361 40.49 -19.01 -2.54
CA GLY A 361 40.11 -20.33 -3.05
C GLY A 361 40.03 -21.44 -1.99
N HIS A 362 40.14 -21.09 -0.71
CA HIS A 362 40.30 -22.04 0.42
C HIS A 362 39.37 -21.74 1.60
N GLY A 363 38.17 -21.23 1.29
CA GLY A 363 37.15 -20.91 2.27
C GLY A 363 35.87 -20.38 1.62
N VAL A 364 34.81 -20.28 2.43
CA VAL A 364 33.53 -19.71 2.03
C VAL A 364 33.33 -18.38 2.76
N CYS A 365 32.96 -17.32 2.04
CA CYS A 365 32.58 -16.07 2.71
C CYS A 365 31.14 -16.15 3.21
N ASP A 366 30.95 -15.89 4.51
CA ASP A 366 29.64 -15.78 5.12
C ASP A 366 28.94 -14.46 4.72
N GLN A 367 27.62 -14.54 4.54
CA GLN A 367 26.77 -13.43 4.13
C GLN A 367 26.28 -12.57 5.31
N GLU A 368 26.43 -13.02 6.56
CA GLU A 368 26.14 -12.19 7.75
C GLU A 368 27.40 -11.45 8.23
N THR A 369 28.43 -12.18 8.69
CA THR A 369 29.66 -11.60 9.24
C THR A 369 30.56 -10.94 8.19
N ARG A 370 30.46 -11.34 6.92
CA ARG A 370 31.39 -10.99 5.82
C ARG A 370 32.83 -11.44 6.03
N VAL A 371 33.02 -12.41 6.92
CA VAL A 371 34.31 -13.06 7.17
C VAL A 371 34.43 -14.32 6.31
N CYS A 372 35.64 -14.59 5.82
CA CYS A 372 35.99 -15.86 5.22
C CYS A 372 36.14 -16.94 6.29
N TYR A 373 35.29 -17.96 6.24
CA TYR A 373 35.47 -19.20 6.99
C TYR A 373 36.37 -20.13 6.17
N CYS A 374 37.56 -20.39 6.69
CA CYS A 374 38.59 -21.17 6.02
C CYS A 374 38.38 -22.68 6.19
N GLU A 375 38.78 -23.45 5.17
CA GLU A 375 38.81 -24.92 5.24
C GLU A 375 39.87 -25.41 6.23
N SER A 376 39.75 -26.65 6.71
CA SER A 376 40.41 -27.21 7.91
C SER A 376 41.96 -27.22 7.96
N PHE A 377 42.65 -26.72 6.92
CA PHE A 377 44.11 -26.61 6.85
C PHE A 377 44.59 -25.18 6.52
N TRP A 378 43.66 -24.23 6.43
CA TRP A 378 43.90 -22.85 6.05
C TRP A 378 43.46 -21.89 7.15
N MET A 379 44.10 -20.73 7.23
CA MET A 379 43.82 -19.69 8.21
C MET A 379 43.89 -18.29 7.58
N PRO A 380 43.29 -17.27 8.22
CA PRO A 380 43.40 -15.89 7.77
C PRO A 380 44.84 -15.37 7.79
N ASP A 381 45.22 -14.63 6.75
CA ASP A 381 46.47 -13.91 6.69
C ASP A 381 46.47 -12.79 7.74
N LEU A 382 47.25 -12.98 8.81
CA LEU A 382 47.33 -12.02 9.91
C LEU A 382 48.04 -10.73 9.49
N PHE A 383 48.97 -10.76 8.52
CA PHE A 383 49.59 -9.55 8.00
C PHE A 383 48.59 -8.74 7.17
N LYS A 384 47.81 -9.38 6.29
CA LYS A 384 46.78 -8.65 5.54
C LYS A 384 45.66 -8.13 6.45
N LYS A 385 45.31 -8.84 7.51
CA LYS A 385 44.29 -8.40 8.49
C LYS A 385 44.74 -7.22 9.36
N TYR A 386 46.01 -7.17 9.78
CA TYR A 386 46.51 -6.13 10.69
C TYR A 386 47.32 -5.00 10.03
N MET A 387 47.86 -5.20 8.82
CA MET A 387 48.67 -4.22 8.08
C MET A 387 48.27 -4.05 6.60
N GLY A 388 47.14 -4.63 6.18
CA GLY A 388 46.58 -4.49 4.82
C GLY A 388 45.13 -3.99 4.83
N ASP A 389 44.37 -4.33 3.79
CA ASP A 389 43.01 -3.82 3.49
C ASP A 389 41.91 -4.15 4.54
N GLY A 390 42.26 -4.79 5.65
CA GLY A 390 41.37 -5.23 6.73
C GLY A 390 40.52 -6.47 6.41
N ASP A 391 40.36 -6.82 5.13
CA ASP A 391 39.55 -7.96 4.70
C ASP A 391 40.20 -9.30 5.07
N SER A 392 39.40 -10.20 5.67
CA SER A 392 39.80 -11.58 5.91
C SER A 392 39.97 -12.33 4.58
N ASN A 393 41.00 -13.16 4.47
CA ASN A 393 41.18 -14.15 3.41
C ASN A 393 41.41 -15.54 4.04
N CYS A 394 41.83 -16.53 3.25
CA CYS A 394 42.31 -17.82 3.74
C CYS A 394 43.63 -18.20 3.05
N GLY A 395 44.54 -17.23 2.90
CA GLY A 395 45.77 -17.38 2.12
C GLY A 395 46.90 -18.15 2.81
N TRP A 396 46.78 -18.44 4.10
CA TRP A 396 47.86 -19.05 4.88
C TRP A 396 47.55 -20.51 5.20
N SER A 397 48.46 -21.43 4.86
CA SER A 397 48.36 -22.82 5.32
C SER A 397 48.89 -22.97 6.74
N ILE A 398 48.11 -23.61 7.60
CA ILE A 398 48.46 -23.89 9.01
C ILE A 398 49.76 -24.71 9.08
N LEU A 399 50.03 -25.57 8.10
CA LEU A 399 51.25 -26.38 8.03
C LEU A 399 52.50 -25.51 7.78
N TYR A 400 52.46 -24.58 6.82
CA TYR A 400 53.61 -23.68 6.59
C TYR A 400 53.81 -22.69 7.74
N VAL A 401 52.73 -22.19 8.36
CA VAL A 401 52.82 -21.30 9.53
C VAL A 401 53.45 -22.02 10.72
N THR A 402 53.03 -23.25 11.02
CA THR A 402 53.61 -24.04 12.13
C THR A 402 55.07 -24.42 11.87
N ILE A 403 55.44 -24.81 10.65
CA ILE A 403 56.85 -25.05 10.27
C ILE A 403 57.70 -23.78 10.41
N ALA A 404 57.20 -22.62 9.98
CA ALA A 404 57.90 -21.34 10.11
C ALA A 404 58.06 -20.90 11.57
N LEU A 405 57.07 -21.16 12.43
CA LEU A 405 57.13 -20.83 13.85
C LEU A 405 58.10 -21.75 14.60
N LEU A 406 58.13 -23.04 14.25
CA LEU A 406 59.12 -24.00 14.78
C LEU A 406 60.55 -23.71 14.29
N SER A 407 60.74 -23.33 13.02
CA SER A 407 62.08 -22.95 12.54
C SER A 407 62.55 -21.64 13.19
N LEU A 408 61.64 -20.68 13.42
CA LEU A 408 61.95 -19.47 14.18
C LEU A 408 62.37 -19.78 15.62
N THR A 409 61.71 -20.68 16.36
CA THR A 409 62.14 -21.03 17.73
C THR A 409 63.49 -21.76 17.75
N VAL A 410 63.81 -22.58 16.74
CA VAL A 410 65.15 -23.20 16.59
C VAL A 410 66.22 -22.16 16.24
N ILE A 411 65.91 -21.19 15.37
CA ILE A 411 66.84 -20.09 15.02
C ILE A 411 67.08 -19.17 16.22
N VAL A 412 66.03 -18.76 16.92
CA VAL A 412 66.15 -17.94 18.14
C VAL A 412 66.86 -18.70 19.26
N GLY A 413 66.52 -19.99 19.47
CA GLY A 413 67.18 -20.84 20.45
C GLY A 413 68.68 -21.04 20.18
N SER A 414 69.05 -21.29 18.92
CA SER A 414 70.46 -21.43 18.51
C SER A 414 71.22 -20.10 18.50
N ALA A 415 70.56 -18.97 18.21
CA ALA A 415 71.14 -17.64 18.37
C ALA A 415 71.39 -17.28 19.84
N ILE A 416 70.43 -17.54 20.73
CA ILE A 416 70.59 -17.37 22.19
C ILE A 416 71.69 -18.29 22.72
N TRP A 417 71.71 -19.57 22.31
CA TRP A 417 72.76 -20.51 22.70
C TRP A 417 74.14 -20.10 22.15
N GLY A 418 74.20 -19.56 20.93
CA GLY A 418 75.40 -18.97 20.33
C GLY A 418 75.91 -17.75 21.11
N LEU A 419 75.01 -16.85 21.51
CA LEU A 419 75.34 -15.70 22.37
C LEU A 419 75.85 -16.15 23.74
N VAL A 420 75.17 -17.08 24.41
CA VAL A 420 75.63 -17.68 25.69
C VAL A 420 77.00 -18.35 25.52
N CYS A 421 77.22 -19.08 24.43
CA CYS A 421 78.52 -19.66 24.11
C CYS A 421 79.60 -18.59 23.91
N LEU A 422 79.31 -17.49 23.20
CA LEU A 422 80.23 -16.36 22.99
C LEU A 422 80.58 -15.65 24.32
N PHE A 423 79.58 -15.31 25.14
CA PHE A 423 79.81 -14.77 26.48
C PHE A 423 80.63 -15.73 27.35
N SER A 424 80.35 -17.04 27.32
CA SER A 424 81.13 -18.04 28.05
C SER A 424 82.57 -18.21 27.54
N ARG A 425 82.88 -17.80 26.30
CA ARG A 425 84.24 -17.75 25.75
C ARG A 425 84.95 -16.47 26.17
N LEU A 426 84.26 -15.33 26.14
CA LEU A 426 84.78 -14.04 26.64
C LEU A 426 85.13 -14.12 28.13
N CYS A 427 84.27 -14.72 28.96
CA CYS A 427 84.56 -14.95 30.38
C CYS A 427 85.72 -15.94 30.63
N ARG A 428 86.01 -16.85 29.68
CA ARG A 428 87.15 -17.79 29.78
C ARG A 428 88.48 -17.19 29.37
N TRP A 429 88.51 -16.02 28.71
CA TRP A 429 89.75 -15.38 28.25
C TRP A 429 90.41 -14.47 29.29
N ARG A 430 90.14 -14.69 30.59
CA ARG A 430 90.69 -13.88 31.70
C ARG A 430 91.38 -14.67 32.83
N HIS A 431 91.54 -15.99 32.68
CA HIS A 431 92.36 -16.81 33.59
C HIS A 431 93.24 -17.80 32.82
N THR A 432 94.52 -17.47 32.69
CA THR A 432 95.58 -18.37 32.23
C THR A 432 96.83 -18.16 33.07
N SER A 433 97.08 -19.04 34.06
CA SER A 433 98.38 -19.21 34.70
C SER A 433 98.42 -20.50 35.53
N ASN A 434 99.34 -21.41 35.18
CA ASN A 434 100.02 -22.44 35.99
C ASN A 434 99.20 -23.41 36.91
N ASP A 435 99.75 -24.53 37.39
CA ASP A 435 101.10 -25.12 37.19
C ASP A 435 101.06 -26.66 36.98
N LYS A 436 102.22 -27.30 37.09
CA LYS A 436 102.55 -28.67 36.67
C LYS A 436 102.20 -29.78 37.69
N THR A 437 102.32 -31.01 37.21
CA THR A 437 102.21 -32.28 37.96
C THR A 437 103.37 -32.54 38.93
N LYS A 438 103.09 -33.30 40.01
CA LYS A 438 103.94 -34.38 40.53
C LYS A 438 103.19 -35.30 41.52
N TYR A 439 103.86 -36.34 42.01
CA TYR A 439 103.28 -37.60 42.52
C TYR A 439 103.49 -37.82 44.03
N ALA A 440 102.94 -38.96 44.50
CA ALA A 440 103.41 -39.81 45.61
C ALA A 440 103.02 -39.42 47.06
N LEU A 441 102.85 -40.36 48.02
CA LEU A 441 102.50 -41.81 48.03
C LEU A 441 102.35 -42.23 49.51
N LEU A 442 101.30 -42.96 49.92
CA LEU A 442 101.33 -44.01 50.98
C LEU A 442 99.93 -44.61 51.25
N GLU A 443 99.88 -45.69 52.05
CA GLU A 443 98.89 -46.77 51.96
C GLU A 443 98.55 -47.38 53.33
N SER A 444 97.28 -47.74 53.55
CA SER A 444 96.82 -48.88 54.38
C SER A 444 95.33 -49.16 54.06
N THR A 445 94.95 -50.37 53.61
CA THR A 445 94.41 -51.52 54.39
C THR A 445 93.26 -51.14 55.36
N GLU A 446 92.10 -51.82 55.40
CA GLU A 446 91.74 -53.20 55.04
C GLU A 446 90.38 -53.29 54.26
N GLN A 447 90.20 -54.24 53.32
CA GLN A 447 89.38 -55.49 53.40
C GLN A 447 87.90 -55.34 53.88
N ILE A 448 86.86 -56.06 53.40
CA ILE A 448 86.61 -57.08 52.34
C ILE A 448 85.04 -57.10 52.16
N ARG A 449 84.39 -57.30 51.00
CA ARG A 449 84.28 -58.53 50.18
C ARG A 449 83.54 -58.26 48.83
N LEU A 450 83.85 -59.04 47.79
CA LEU A 450 83.24 -59.12 46.43
C LEU A 450 82.66 -60.54 46.20
N PRO A 451 82.11 -60.96 45.02
CA PRO A 451 81.73 -60.25 43.78
C PRO A 451 80.18 -60.23 43.64
N MET A 452 79.42 -60.39 42.53
CA MET A 452 79.55 -60.62 41.06
C MET A 452 78.17 -60.24 40.44
N ASP A 453 77.91 -59.70 39.25
CA ASP A 453 78.52 -59.51 37.90
C ASP A 453 77.90 -60.39 36.78
N LYS A 454 77.56 -59.74 35.64
CA LYS A 454 77.10 -60.23 34.31
C LYS A 454 75.69 -60.87 34.12
N VAL A 455 75.06 -60.85 32.92
CA VAL A 455 75.04 -59.90 31.75
C VAL A 455 73.97 -60.30 30.68
N ILE A 456 73.58 -59.37 29.79
CA ILE A 456 72.93 -59.54 28.45
C ILE A 456 71.39 -59.75 28.33
N LEU A 457 70.91 -59.39 27.12
CA LEU A 457 69.57 -59.36 26.48
C LEU A 457 68.79 -60.70 26.52
N SER A 458 67.50 -60.83 26.11
CA SER A 458 66.67 -60.03 25.17
C SER A 458 65.15 -60.04 25.46
N ASP A 459 64.38 -59.41 24.57
CA ASP A 459 62.91 -59.34 24.56
C ASP A 459 62.21 -60.69 24.37
N SER A 460 61.00 -60.82 24.93
CA SER A 460 59.81 -61.28 24.19
C SER A 460 58.52 -61.09 25.01
N ASP A 461 57.41 -60.71 24.35
CA ASP A 461 56.07 -60.72 24.94
C ASP A 461 55.55 -62.15 25.19
N THR A 462 54.74 -62.37 26.23
CA THR A 462 53.54 -63.24 26.14
C THR A 462 52.57 -63.09 27.33
N ASP A 463 51.39 -62.59 27.02
CA ASP A 463 50.04 -63.09 27.34
C ASP A 463 49.84 -64.16 28.45
N SER A 464 48.82 -63.98 29.30
CA SER A 464 48.10 -65.09 29.99
C SER A 464 46.85 -64.64 30.78
N ASP A 465 45.67 -65.05 30.30
CA ASP A 465 44.42 -65.14 31.09
C ASP A 465 44.50 -66.24 32.17
N VAL A 466 43.87 -66.03 33.34
CA VAL A 466 43.37 -67.13 34.20
C VAL A 466 41.99 -66.76 34.79
N LEU A 467 41.09 -67.74 34.82
CA LEU A 467 39.67 -67.64 35.18
C LEU A 467 39.34 -68.09 36.62
N PHE A 468 38.03 -68.03 36.96
CA PHE A 468 37.33 -68.56 38.14
C PHE A 468 37.34 -67.67 39.41
N GLU A 469 36.31 -67.67 40.28
CA GLU A 469 35.15 -68.59 40.38
C GLU A 469 33.79 -67.90 40.74
N ASN A 470 32.69 -68.65 40.70
CA ASN A 470 31.29 -68.24 40.87
C ASN A 470 30.82 -68.11 42.34
N ARG A 471 29.71 -67.35 42.59
CA ARG A 471 28.48 -67.93 43.19
C ARG A 471 27.18 -67.06 43.18
N HIS A 472 26.13 -67.65 42.59
CA HIS A 472 24.66 -67.61 42.89
C HIS A 472 23.84 -66.31 43.15
N GLY A 473 22.70 -66.22 42.42
CA GLY A 473 21.48 -65.47 42.76
C GLY A 473 20.77 -64.87 41.51
N LYS A 474 19.90 -65.59 40.77
CA LYS A 474 18.42 -65.68 40.97
C LYS A 474 17.79 -64.42 41.60
N THR A 475 16.78 -63.73 41.06
CA THR A 475 15.92 -63.85 39.83
C THR A 475 15.20 -62.47 39.66
N ASN A 476 14.52 -62.03 38.59
CA ASN A 476 13.85 -62.61 37.39
C ASN A 476 13.83 -61.55 36.25
N GLY A 477 13.30 -61.75 35.02
CA GLY A 477 12.71 -62.97 34.46
C GLY A 477 11.75 -62.87 33.24
N THR A 478 11.81 -61.87 32.35
CA THR A 478 11.09 -61.81 31.02
C THR A 478 11.85 -60.83 30.11
N LYS A 479 12.37 -61.09 28.89
CA LYS A 479 11.93 -61.84 27.67
C LYS A 479 10.61 -61.29 27.08
N SER A 480 10.47 -61.00 25.78
CA SER A 480 11.11 -61.48 24.53
C SER A 480 11.66 -60.30 23.67
N SER A 481 12.67 -60.36 22.77
CA SER A 481 12.92 -61.21 21.58
C SER A 481 11.84 -61.09 20.47
N ARG A 482 12.13 -61.06 19.15
CA ARG A 482 13.36 -61.43 18.42
C ARG A 482 13.46 -60.80 17.00
N ASN A 483 14.64 -60.91 16.40
CA ASN A 483 15.12 -60.54 15.04
C ASN A 483 14.18 -60.92 13.85
N GLY A 484 14.31 -60.27 12.67
CA GLY A 484 13.55 -60.64 11.46
C GLY A 484 13.90 -60.00 10.10
N TYR A 485 15.16 -60.14 9.65
CA TYR A 485 15.76 -59.79 8.33
C TYR A 485 14.89 -59.95 7.04
N LYS A 486 15.07 -59.05 6.03
CA LYS A 486 15.41 -59.30 4.58
C LYS A 486 14.55 -58.66 3.44
N SER A 487 15.26 -57.98 2.52
CA SER A 487 15.07 -57.75 1.05
C SER A 487 13.80 -57.16 0.41
N ASP A 488 14.02 -56.08 -0.36
CA ASP A 488 13.52 -55.75 -1.72
C ASP A 488 12.08 -56.10 -2.17
N ARG A 489 11.35 -55.07 -2.63
CA ARG A 489 11.04 -54.98 -4.07
C ARG A 489 10.71 -53.59 -4.61
N ARG A 490 11.19 -53.35 -5.83
CA ARG A 490 10.88 -52.25 -6.76
C ARG A 490 9.67 -52.62 -7.61
N ILE A 491 8.73 -51.70 -7.83
CA ILE A 491 7.75 -51.73 -8.94
C ILE A 491 7.31 -50.28 -9.26
N LYS A 492 6.89 -50.03 -10.51
CA LYS A 492 6.30 -48.76 -10.96
C LYS A 492 4.78 -48.84 -10.95
N THR A 493 4.13 -47.70 -10.78
CA THR A 493 3.08 -47.21 -11.69
C THR A 493 3.46 -45.79 -12.07
#